data_AF-A0A1C0ZSA8-F1
#
_entry.id   AF-A0A1C0ZSA8-F1
#
_cell.length_a   1.000
_cell.length_b   1.000
_cell.length_c   1.000
_cell.angle_alpha   90.00
_cell.angle_beta   90.00
_cell.angle_gamma   90.00
#
_symmetry.space_group_name_H-M   'P 1'
#
loop_
_entity.id
_entity.type
_entity.pdbx_description
1 polymer ?
#
loop_
_entity_poly.entity_id
_entity_poly.type
_entity_poly.pdbx_seq_one_letter_code
_entity_poly.pdbx_strand_id
1 'polypeptide(L)'
;MLNLPGPLDPPCIQFDAIHVNSITDGSGIFIGTNAQIQWTTSSKSNSGLGEVSGENNVVWYNVNTVYDNDIIDAPYTKGDFIIGRI
;
A
#
# COMPACT_ATOMS: atom_id res chain seq x y z
N MET A 1 -12.55 45.18 19.56
CA MET A 1 -11.89 44.20 18.69
C MET A 1 -12.31 42.83 19.17
N LEU A 2 -12.95 42.03 18.31
CA LEU A 2 -13.37 40.66 18.66
C LEU A 2 -12.12 39.78 18.59
N ASN A 3 -11.71 39.18 19.71
CA ASN A 3 -10.67 38.15 19.69
C ASN A 3 -11.27 36.93 18.98
N LEU A 4 -10.98 36.79 17.68
CA LEU A 4 -11.16 35.50 17.02
C LEU A 4 -10.21 34.53 17.73
N PRO A 5 -10.67 33.36 18.20
CA PRO A 5 -9.74 32.32 18.60
C PRO A 5 -8.84 32.05 17.40
N GLY A 6 -7.52 32.14 17.62
CA GLY A 6 -6.54 31.73 16.61
C GLY A 6 -6.86 30.31 16.14
N PRO A 7 -6.36 29.91 14.96
CA PRO A 7 -6.58 28.56 14.47
C PRO A 7 -6.26 27.57 15.58
N LEU A 8 -7.21 26.68 15.90
CA LEU A 8 -7.02 25.65 16.91
C LEU A 8 -5.73 24.92 16.54
N ASP A 9 -4.76 24.92 17.46
CA ASP A 9 -3.50 24.22 17.25
C ASP A 9 -3.83 22.78 16.80
N PRO A 10 -3.16 22.27 15.75
CA PRO A 10 -3.45 20.93 15.28
C PRO A 10 -3.32 19.95 16.45
N PRO A 11 -4.14 18.89 16.50
CA PRO A 11 -4.09 17.92 17.59
C PRO A 11 -2.66 17.40 17.72
N CYS A 12 -2.07 17.59 18.89
CA CYS A 12 -0.75 17.09 19.21
C CYS A 12 -0.81 15.55 19.20
N ILE A 13 -0.23 14.94 18.16
CA ILE A 13 -0.14 13.47 18.07
C ILE A 13 1.26 13.07 18.51
N GLN A 14 1.36 12.52 19.72
CA GLN A 14 2.59 12.00 20.30
C GLN A 14 2.42 10.51 20.55
N PHE A 15 3.33 9.74 19.97
CA PHE A 15 3.49 8.32 20.26
C PHE A 15 4.81 8.13 20.99
N ASP A 16 4.84 7.19 21.93
CA ASP A 16 6.10 6.67 22.47
C ASP A 16 6.87 5.90 21.39
N ALA A 17 6.17 5.00 20.67
CA ALA A 17 6.70 4.37 19.47
C ALA A 17 5.58 3.87 18.53
N ILE A 18 5.91 3.76 17.24
CA ILE A 18 5.13 3.00 16.25
C ILE A 18 6.01 1.85 15.78
N HIS A 19 5.68 0.62 16.20
CA HIS A 19 6.40 -0.57 15.78
C HIS A 19 5.67 -1.24 14.63
N VAL A 20 6.29 -1.24 13.46
CA VAL A 20 5.78 -1.91 12.27
C VAL A 20 6.69 -3.06 11.96
N ASN A 21 6.19 -4.28 12.21
CA ASN A 21 6.96 -5.51 11.97
C ASN A 21 6.94 -5.93 10.49
N SER A 22 5.87 -5.58 9.76
CA SER A 22 5.79 -5.75 8.31
C SER A 22 4.70 -4.85 7.72
N ILE A 23 4.95 -4.37 6.51
CA ILE A 23 4.00 -3.71 5.61
C ILE A 23 4.26 -4.24 4.20
N THR A 24 3.21 -4.35 3.41
CA THR A 24 3.27 -4.92 2.05
C THR A 24 2.75 -3.90 1.03
N ASP A 25 2.60 -4.33 -0.22
CA ASP A 25 2.17 -3.48 -1.32
C ASP A 25 0.92 -2.65 -1.00
N GLY A 26 0.94 -1.36 -1.36
CA GLY A 26 -0.18 -0.44 -1.15
C GLY A 26 -0.33 0.05 0.29
N SER A 27 0.68 -0.12 1.14
CA SER A 27 0.64 0.31 2.54
C SER A 27 1.16 1.72 2.76
N GLY A 28 0.69 2.36 3.83
CA GLY A 28 1.28 3.59 4.37
C GLY A 28 0.85 3.81 5.80
N ILE A 29 1.67 4.53 6.55
CA ILE A 29 1.42 4.91 7.95
C ILE A 29 1.21 6.41 7.96
N PHE A 30 0.03 6.85 8.37
CA PHE A 30 -0.35 8.26 8.32
C PHE A 30 -0.71 8.75 9.71
N ILE A 31 -0.11 9.88 10.07
CA ILE A 31 -0.15 10.45 11.41
C ILE A 31 -0.39 11.95 11.26
N GLY A 32 -1.21 12.51 12.15
CA GLY A 32 -1.56 13.92 12.15
C GLY A 32 -2.72 14.21 11.23
N THR A 33 -2.81 15.46 10.77
CA THR A 33 -3.81 15.87 9.78
C THR A 33 -3.29 15.52 8.38
N ASN A 34 -3.92 14.53 7.73
CA ASN A 34 -3.51 14.08 6.40
C ASN A 34 -4.70 13.98 5.44
N ALA A 35 -4.47 14.31 4.17
CA ALA A 35 -5.37 14.03 3.06
C ALA A 35 -4.65 13.15 2.04
N GLN A 36 -5.12 11.91 1.88
CA GLN A 36 -4.60 10.97 0.89
C GLN A 36 -5.60 10.93 -0.28
N ILE A 37 -5.18 11.40 -1.45
CA ILE A 37 -6.04 11.53 -2.62
C ILE A 37 -5.34 10.84 -3.79
N GLN A 38 -6.12 10.19 -4.67
CA GLN A 38 -5.64 9.46 -5.85
C GLN A 38 -4.67 8.29 -5.54
N TRP A 39 -4.84 7.66 -4.38
CA TRP A 39 -4.15 6.42 -4.03
C TRP A 39 -4.56 5.29 -4.97
N THR A 40 -3.59 4.74 -5.67
CA THR A 40 -3.77 3.61 -6.57
C THR A 40 -2.55 2.72 -6.48
N THR A 41 -2.78 1.43 -6.28
CA THR A 41 -1.75 0.39 -6.30
C THR A 41 -2.23 -0.73 -7.19
N SER A 42 -1.31 -1.24 -7.98
CA SER A 42 -1.55 -2.29 -8.94
C SER A 42 -0.36 -3.23 -8.86
N SER A 43 -0.60 -4.50 -8.58
CA SER A 43 0.46 -5.51 -8.56
C SER A 43 -0.05 -6.79 -9.19
N LYS A 44 0.87 -7.47 -9.84
CA LYS A 44 0.71 -8.84 -10.31
C LYS A 44 1.93 -9.57 -9.80
N SER A 45 1.68 -10.73 -9.23
CA SER A 45 2.73 -11.59 -8.72
C SER A 45 2.48 -13.00 -9.19
N ASN A 46 3.56 -13.62 -9.66
CA ASN A 46 3.59 -14.98 -10.15
C ASN A 46 4.74 -15.64 -9.40
N SER A 47 4.43 -16.48 -8.43
CA SER A 47 5.44 -17.12 -7.61
C SER A 47 5.22 -18.61 -7.55
N GLY A 48 6.29 -19.37 -7.73
CA GLY A 48 6.26 -20.83 -7.69
C GLY A 48 6.18 -21.31 -6.25
N LEU A 49 7.17 -20.92 -5.44
CA LEU A 49 7.20 -21.25 -4.01
C LEU A 49 6.52 -20.18 -3.14
N GLY A 50 6.47 -18.93 -3.59
CA GLY A 50 6.02 -17.83 -2.75
C GLY A 50 7.08 -17.39 -1.74
N GLU A 51 6.60 -16.83 -0.63
CA GLU A 51 7.42 -16.38 0.48
C GLU A 51 7.54 -17.47 1.55
N VAL A 52 8.72 -17.61 2.14
CA VAL A 52 8.99 -18.44 3.32
C VAL A 52 9.64 -17.56 4.37
N SER A 53 8.91 -17.21 5.42
CA SER A 53 9.36 -16.25 6.44
C SER A 53 9.08 -16.75 7.86
N GLY A 54 9.85 -16.22 8.83
CA GLY A 54 9.90 -16.74 10.21
C GLY A 54 11.12 -17.63 10.46
N GLU A 55 11.17 -18.23 11.65
CA GLU A 55 12.30 -19.04 12.11
C GLU A 55 12.07 -20.54 11.88
N ASN A 56 13.16 -21.29 11.70
CA ASN A 56 13.16 -22.75 11.52
C ASN A 56 12.35 -23.25 10.30
N ASN A 57 12.28 -22.43 9.26
CA ASN A 57 11.67 -22.83 8.00
C ASN A 57 12.53 -23.83 7.25
N VAL A 58 11.88 -24.87 6.75
CA VAL A 58 12.52 -26.01 6.11
C VAL A 58 11.74 -26.37 4.85
N VAL A 59 12.36 -26.19 3.68
CA VAL A 59 11.77 -26.52 2.38
C VAL A 59 12.68 -27.51 1.67
N TRP A 60 12.18 -28.72 1.39
CA TRP A 60 12.95 -29.77 0.70
C TRP A 60 12.15 -30.40 -0.44
N TYR A 61 12.86 -30.82 -1.48
CA TYR A 61 12.33 -31.50 -2.67
C TYR A 61 11.22 -30.74 -3.40
N ASN A 62 11.18 -29.43 -3.28
CA ASN A 62 10.17 -28.62 -3.92
C ASN A 62 10.56 -28.32 -5.38
N VAL A 63 9.64 -28.60 -6.30
CA VAL A 63 9.74 -28.29 -7.73
C VAL A 63 8.54 -27.45 -8.08
N ASN A 64 8.75 -26.22 -8.54
CA ASN A 64 7.66 -25.35 -8.98
C ASN A 64 7.82 -25.02 -10.46
N THR A 65 6.71 -24.89 -11.14
CA THR A 65 6.63 -24.32 -12.48
C THR A 65 5.57 -23.24 -12.43
N VAL A 66 5.96 -22.03 -12.82
CA VAL A 66 5.02 -20.93 -12.99
C VAL A 66 4.86 -20.74 -14.48
N TYR A 67 3.70 -21.13 -15.00
CA TYR A 67 3.37 -20.99 -16.41
C TYR A 67 2.30 -19.92 -16.55
N ASP A 68 2.68 -18.82 -17.16
CA ASP A 68 1.90 -17.60 -17.27
C ASP A 68 1.99 -17.11 -18.71
N ASN A 69 1.23 -17.75 -19.58
CA ASN A 69 1.33 -17.54 -21.02
C ASN A 69 0.20 -16.65 -21.53
N ASP A 70 0.07 -15.50 -20.88
CA ASP A 70 -0.93 -14.49 -21.22
C ASP A 70 -0.44 -13.61 -22.38
N ILE A 71 -1.34 -13.25 -23.30
CA ILE A 71 -1.03 -12.38 -24.45
C ILE A 71 -0.90 -10.91 -24.01
N ILE A 72 -1.70 -10.50 -23.01
CA ILE A 72 -1.61 -9.19 -22.36
C ILE A 72 -1.65 -9.44 -20.87
N ASP A 73 -0.53 -9.12 -20.22
CA ASP A 73 -0.36 -9.31 -18.79
C ASP A 73 -0.61 -8.01 -18.02
N ALA A 74 -1.42 -8.09 -16.96
CA ALA A 74 -1.65 -7.01 -16.00
C ALA A 74 -1.85 -5.59 -16.60
N PRO A 75 -2.84 -5.37 -17.50
CA PRO A 75 -3.06 -4.06 -18.07
C PRO A 75 -3.70 -3.14 -17.01
N TYR A 76 -2.88 -2.39 -16.30
CA TYR A 76 -3.37 -1.42 -15.33
C TYR A 76 -3.74 -0.11 -16.00
N THR A 77 -5.02 0.18 -16.04
CA THR A 77 -5.53 1.51 -16.38
C THR A 77 -5.76 2.31 -15.09
N LYS A 78 -5.12 3.47 -14.97
CA LYS A 78 -5.63 4.51 -14.06
C LYS A 78 -7.05 4.82 -14.54
N GLY A 79 -8.02 4.88 -13.63
CA GLY A 79 -9.39 5.31 -13.92
C GLY A 79 -9.52 6.79 -14.34
N ASP A 80 -8.53 7.35 -15.04
CA ASP A 80 -8.57 8.70 -15.60
C ASP A 80 -9.06 8.68 -17.04
N PHE A 81 -10.04 7.82 -17.36
CA PHE A 81 -10.88 8.06 -18.52
C PHE A 81 -11.90 9.15 -18.15
N ILE A 82 -11.44 10.40 -18.00
CA ILE A 82 -12.34 11.55 -18.00
C ILE A 82 -12.69 11.85 -19.45
N ILE A 83 -13.61 11.06 -20.02
CA ILE A 83 -14.44 11.56 -21.12
C ILE A 83 -15.72 12.10 -20.48
N GLY A 84 -15.85 13.42 -20.51
CA GLY A 84 -17.12 14.10 -20.19
C GLY A 84 -17.18 14.90 -18.89
N ARG A 85 -16.14 15.65 -18.52
CA ARG A 85 -16.38 16.85 -17.70
C ARG A 85 -16.76 18.00 -18.64
N ILE A 86 -18.03 18.34 -18.58
CA ILE A 86 -18.67 19.54 -19.15
C ILE A 86 -18.03 20.79 -18.53
#